data_AF-A0A7W5J6B5-F1
#
_entry.id   AF-A0A7W5J6B5-F1
#
_cell.length_a   1.000
_cell.length_b   1.000
_cell.length_c   1.000
_cell.angle_alpha   90.00
_cell.angle_beta   90.00
_cell.angle_gamma   90.00
#
_symmetry.space_group_name_H-M   'P 1'
#
loop_
_entity.id
_entity.type
_entity.pdbx_description
1 polymer ?
#
loop_
_entity_poly.entity_id
_entity_poly.type
_entity_poly.pdbx_seq_one_letter_code
_entity_poly.pdbx_strand_id
1 'polypeptide(L)'
;MKKVLKDRFAGIDRLYGQGAVNRYAERRVAVVGLGGVGSWVVEALARSGVGHLTLIDADDICVSNTNRQLPALEGQYGRNKAEAMAERCRAINPDVEIEVVPAFLTGANLEELLDRGFDLVLDACDSFRTKVEMIAWCRRRKLPVIVSGSAGGRTDPTQIRLRDLSRTEHDALLALVRKKLRGEFNFPKNRDRYFGVTAVYSLENVKYPQADGSVCGLRPQLGADAALKLDCGVGLGAATHITGAFAFAMVGKALELLLKEKKPAA
;
A
#
# COMPACT_ATOMS: atom_id res chain seq x y z
N MET A 1 16.89 11.49 -20.26
CA MET A 1 15.45 11.16 -20.42
C MET A 1 15.00 11.47 -21.84
N LYS A 2 14.37 10.51 -22.55
CA LYS A 2 13.88 10.67 -23.94
C LYS A 2 12.85 11.80 -24.04
N LYS A 3 12.77 12.50 -25.18
CA LYS A 3 11.81 13.62 -25.41
C LYS A 3 10.35 13.23 -25.10
N VAL A 4 9.94 12.03 -25.53
CA VAL A 4 8.59 11.49 -25.30
C VAL A 4 8.25 11.32 -23.81
N LEU A 5 9.21 10.96 -22.95
CA LEU A 5 8.98 10.86 -21.51
C LEU A 5 8.76 12.23 -20.86
N LYS A 6 9.50 13.25 -21.31
CA LYS A 6 9.29 14.63 -20.86
C LYS A 6 7.87 15.09 -21.19
N ASP A 7 7.37 14.76 -22.38
CA ASP A 7 6.02 15.13 -22.80
C ASP A 7 4.94 14.40 -21.99
N ARG A 8 5.11 13.09 -21.73
CA ARG A 8 4.18 12.29 -20.91
C ARG A 8 4.00 12.85 -19.50
N PHE A 9 5.10 13.29 -18.88
CA PHE A 9 5.11 13.68 -17.47
C PHE A 9 5.33 15.17 -17.23
N ALA A 10 5.21 16.02 -18.27
CA ALA A 10 5.38 17.47 -18.14
C ALA A 10 4.47 18.09 -17.06
N GLY A 11 3.27 17.52 -16.87
CA GLY A 11 2.36 17.93 -15.79
C GLY A 11 2.91 17.68 -14.39
N ILE A 12 3.70 16.63 -14.20
CA ILE A 12 4.36 16.32 -12.92
C ILE A 12 5.43 17.36 -12.62
N ASP A 13 6.29 17.72 -13.58
CA ASP A 13 7.28 18.78 -13.40
C ASP A 13 6.62 20.15 -13.12
N ARG A 14 5.51 20.48 -13.79
CA ARG A 14 4.75 21.72 -13.49
C ARG A 14 4.16 21.75 -12.08
N LEU A 15 3.86 20.58 -11.50
CA LEU A 15 3.26 20.46 -10.18
C LEU A 15 4.31 20.37 -9.05
N TYR A 16 5.36 19.57 -9.25
CA TYR A 16 6.36 19.24 -8.22
C TYR A 16 7.70 19.98 -8.42
N GLY A 17 7.79 20.83 -9.43
CA GLY A 17 8.97 21.62 -9.77
C GLY A 17 9.85 20.96 -10.83
N GLN A 18 10.58 21.80 -11.57
CA GLN A 18 11.41 21.35 -12.69
C GLN A 18 12.43 20.30 -12.24
N GLY A 19 12.48 19.17 -12.95
CA GLY A 19 13.40 18.07 -12.64
C GLY A 19 12.87 17.10 -11.57
N ALA A 20 11.64 17.26 -11.09
CA ALA A 20 10.97 16.27 -10.27
C ALA A 20 10.87 14.92 -11.00
N VAL A 21 10.49 14.92 -12.28
CA VAL A 21 10.37 13.69 -13.09
C VAL A 21 11.71 12.97 -13.19
N ASN A 22 12.81 13.69 -13.44
CA ASN A 22 14.14 13.06 -13.49
C ASN A 22 14.49 12.41 -12.14
N ARG A 23 14.20 13.10 -11.03
CA ARG A 23 14.43 12.55 -9.68
C ARG A 23 13.57 11.32 -9.41
N TYR A 24 12.30 11.30 -9.84
CA TYR A 24 11.44 10.12 -9.71
C TYR A 24 11.89 8.95 -10.60
N ALA A 25 12.39 9.23 -11.81
CA ALA A 25 12.91 8.23 -12.72
C ALA A 25 14.12 7.46 -12.14
N GLU A 26 14.84 8.05 -11.19
CA GLU A 26 15.97 7.40 -10.51
C GLU A 26 15.54 6.60 -9.26
N ARG A 27 14.25 6.58 -8.90
CA ARG A 27 13.77 5.95 -7.66
C ARG A 27 13.36 4.51 -7.83
N ARG A 28 13.71 3.72 -6.82
CA ARG A 28 13.37 2.30 -6.69
C ARG A 28 12.35 2.12 -5.57
N VAL A 29 11.13 1.74 -5.92
CA VAL A 29 10.03 1.55 -4.95
C VAL A 29 9.58 0.09 -4.96
N ALA A 30 9.47 -0.52 -3.78
CA ALA A 30 8.83 -1.81 -3.61
C ALA A 30 7.37 -1.62 -3.18
N VAL A 31 6.44 -2.29 -3.85
CA VAL A 31 5.01 -2.31 -3.47
C VAL A 31 4.63 -3.73 -3.09
N VAL A 32 4.20 -3.90 -1.84
CA VAL A 32 3.83 -5.21 -1.26
C VAL A 32 2.31 -5.30 -1.18
N GLY A 33 1.74 -6.27 -1.92
CA GLY A 33 0.31 -6.44 -2.08
C GLY A 33 -0.28 -5.52 -3.16
N LEU A 34 -1.02 -6.08 -4.09
CA LEU A 34 -1.63 -5.45 -5.27
C LEU A 34 -3.14 -5.63 -5.30
N GLY A 35 -3.74 -5.72 -4.12
CA GLY A 35 -5.19 -5.74 -3.95
C GLY A 35 -5.85 -4.37 -4.18
N GLY A 36 -6.89 -4.08 -3.39
CA GLY A 36 -7.73 -2.89 -3.56
C GLY A 36 -7.01 -1.55 -3.38
N VAL A 37 -5.90 -1.51 -2.64
CA VAL A 37 -5.08 -0.29 -2.47
C VAL A 37 -3.85 -0.35 -3.39
N GLY A 38 -3.10 -1.45 -3.33
CA GLY A 38 -1.81 -1.57 -4.01
C GLY A 38 -1.87 -1.43 -5.54
N SER A 39 -2.91 -1.96 -6.18
CA SER A 39 -3.07 -1.83 -7.64
C SER A 39 -3.17 -0.35 -8.09
N TRP A 40 -3.86 0.48 -7.32
CA TRP A 40 -3.96 1.93 -7.58
C TRP A 40 -2.69 2.69 -7.16
N VAL A 41 -1.96 2.21 -6.15
CA VAL A 41 -0.65 2.76 -5.78
C VAL A 41 0.32 2.62 -6.95
N VAL A 42 0.43 1.42 -7.51
CA VAL A 42 1.31 1.13 -8.65
C VAL A 42 0.94 1.97 -9.87
N GLU A 43 -0.36 2.07 -10.20
CA GLU A 43 -0.85 2.91 -11.29
C GLU A 43 -0.43 4.38 -11.11
N ALA A 44 -0.64 4.94 -9.92
CA ALA A 44 -0.34 6.33 -9.65
C ALA A 44 1.18 6.62 -9.65
N LEU A 45 2.01 5.68 -9.17
CA LEU A 45 3.47 5.80 -9.27
C LEU A 45 3.96 5.77 -10.72
N ALA A 46 3.44 4.84 -11.54
CA ALA A 46 3.77 4.75 -12.96
C ALA A 46 3.37 6.03 -13.71
N ARG A 47 2.19 6.59 -13.39
CA ARG A 47 1.71 7.88 -13.93
C ARG A 47 2.46 9.10 -13.40
N SER A 48 3.28 8.94 -12.37
CA SER A 48 4.12 10.01 -11.80
C SER A 48 5.56 9.97 -12.31
N GLY A 49 5.91 9.02 -13.18
CA GLY A 49 7.25 8.90 -13.74
C GLY A 49 8.27 8.25 -12.79
N VAL A 50 7.81 7.48 -11.79
CA VAL A 50 8.73 6.64 -11.00
C VAL A 50 9.36 5.59 -11.92
N GLY A 51 10.70 5.50 -11.88
CA GLY A 51 11.45 4.75 -12.88
C GLY A 51 11.63 3.26 -12.58
N HIS A 52 11.59 2.84 -11.32
CA HIS A 52 11.74 1.43 -10.95
C HIS A 52 10.71 0.99 -9.91
N LEU A 53 9.90 -0.01 -10.25
CA LEU A 53 8.92 -0.62 -9.35
C LEU A 53 9.17 -2.13 -9.22
N THR A 54 9.29 -2.62 -7.99
CA THR A 54 9.22 -4.06 -7.68
C THR A 54 7.85 -4.36 -7.10
N LEU A 55 7.14 -5.28 -7.75
CA LEU A 55 5.76 -5.64 -7.45
C LEU A 55 5.72 -7.02 -6.79
N ILE A 56 5.36 -7.07 -5.50
CA ILE A 56 5.40 -8.30 -4.69
C ILE A 56 3.96 -8.73 -4.36
N ASP A 57 3.44 -9.72 -5.10
CA ASP A 57 2.13 -10.32 -4.87
C ASP A 57 2.01 -11.69 -5.57
N ALA A 58 1.55 -12.71 -4.86
CA ALA A 58 1.38 -14.07 -5.39
C ALA A 58 -0.05 -14.38 -5.86
N ASP A 59 -1.03 -13.51 -5.57
CA ASP A 59 -2.43 -13.79 -5.89
C ASP A 59 -2.74 -13.60 -7.38
N ASP A 60 -3.73 -14.38 -7.83
CA ASP A 60 -4.40 -14.18 -9.11
C ASP A 60 -5.59 -13.23 -9.01
N ILE A 61 -5.94 -12.64 -10.15
CA ILE A 61 -7.10 -11.76 -10.29
C ILE A 61 -8.37 -12.61 -10.24
N CYS A 62 -9.26 -12.28 -9.30
CA CYS A 62 -10.56 -12.94 -9.16
C CYS A 62 -11.71 -12.01 -9.59
N VAL A 63 -12.82 -12.57 -10.10
CA VAL A 63 -14.05 -11.82 -10.42
C VAL A 63 -14.54 -10.98 -9.24
N SER A 64 -14.41 -11.51 -8.01
CA SER A 64 -14.77 -10.80 -6.77
C SER A 64 -13.92 -9.56 -6.47
N ASN A 65 -12.85 -9.31 -7.23
CA ASN A 65 -11.98 -8.16 -7.09
C ASN A 65 -12.49 -6.92 -7.86
N THR A 66 -13.44 -7.10 -8.78
CA THR A 66 -13.96 -6.08 -9.71
C THR A 66 -14.45 -4.80 -9.02
N ASN A 67 -14.98 -4.90 -7.81
CA ASN A 67 -15.51 -3.75 -7.07
C ASN A 67 -14.43 -2.77 -6.54
N ARG A 68 -13.14 -3.14 -6.58
CA ARG A 68 -12.08 -2.39 -5.88
C ARG A 68 -10.66 -2.49 -6.46
N GLN A 69 -10.35 -3.45 -7.32
CA GLN A 69 -8.99 -3.66 -7.82
C GLN A 69 -8.88 -3.28 -9.29
N LEU A 70 -7.88 -2.47 -9.62
CA LEU A 70 -7.69 -1.94 -10.97
C LEU A 70 -7.52 -3.00 -12.08
N PRO A 71 -6.79 -4.12 -11.89
CA PRO A 71 -6.59 -5.10 -12.96
C PRO A 71 -7.77 -6.08 -13.14
N ALA A 72 -8.81 -6.01 -12.30
CA ALA A 72 -9.96 -6.92 -12.34
C ALA A 72 -10.93 -6.54 -13.46
N LEU A 73 -10.62 -6.99 -14.68
CA LEU A 73 -11.36 -6.75 -15.90
C LEU A 73 -11.62 -8.07 -16.63
N GLU A 74 -12.65 -8.10 -17.49
CA GLU A 74 -12.91 -9.24 -18.36
C GLU A 74 -11.67 -9.61 -19.18
N GLY A 75 -11.37 -10.90 -19.30
CA GLY A 75 -10.13 -11.39 -19.92
C GLY A 75 -8.86 -11.30 -19.08
N GLN A 76 -8.91 -10.77 -17.85
CA GLN A 76 -7.76 -10.76 -16.92
C GLN A 76 -7.90 -11.76 -15.77
N TYR A 77 -9.10 -12.32 -15.54
CA TYR A 77 -9.35 -13.25 -14.45
C TYR A 77 -8.47 -14.51 -14.56
N GLY A 78 -7.88 -14.92 -13.43
CA GLY A 78 -6.96 -16.05 -13.34
C GLY A 78 -5.49 -15.73 -13.66
N ARG A 79 -5.17 -14.50 -14.10
CA ARG A 79 -3.77 -14.04 -14.26
C ARG A 79 -3.23 -13.54 -12.93
N ASN A 80 -1.92 -13.68 -12.70
CA ASN A 80 -1.26 -13.09 -11.54
C ASN A 80 -1.41 -11.55 -11.54
N LYS A 81 -1.76 -10.99 -10.37
CA LYS A 81 -2.00 -9.54 -10.23
C LYS A 81 -0.77 -8.70 -10.56
N ALA A 82 0.42 -9.14 -10.15
CA ALA A 82 1.67 -8.41 -10.35
C ALA A 82 2.09 -8.40 -11.81
N GLU A 83 1.90 -9.51 -12.54
CA GLU A 83 2.14 -9.57 -13.97
C GLU A 83 1.21 -8.63 -14.76
N ALA A 84 -0.09 -8.68 -14.48
CA ALA A 84 -1.07 -7.82 -15.16
C ALA A 84 -0.80 -6.32 -14.90
N MET A 85 -0.42 -5.96 -13.67
CA MET A 85 -0.03 -4.60 -13.34
C MET A 85 1.29 -4.19 -13.99
N ALA A 86 2.25 -5.11 -14.14
CA ALA A 86 3.51 -4.83 -14.83
C ALA A 86 3.29 -4.52 -16.33
N GLU A 87 2.45 -5.30 -17.00
CA GLU A 87 2.04 -5.04 -18.39
C GLU A 87 1.43 -3.63 -18.53
N ARG A 88 0.49 -3.31 -17.63
CA ARG A 88 -0.15 -2.01 -17.58
C ARG A 88 0.82 -0.86 -17.35
N CYS A 89 1.76 -1.00 -16.41
CA CYS A 89 2.79 -0.01 -16.14
C CYS A 89 3.67 0.26 -17.36
N ARG A 90 4.09 -0.78 -18.08
CA ARG A 90 4.89 -0.63 -19.31
C ARG A 90 4.12 0.07 -20.43
N ALA A 91 2.80 -0.13 -20.52
CA ALA A 91 1.95 0.63 -21.43
C ALA A 91 1.91 2.13 -21.07
N ILE A 92 1.89 2.47 -19.77
CA ILE A 92 1.91 3.85 -19.27
C ILE A 92 3.29 4.51 -19.47
N ASN A 93 4.36 3.77 -19.21
CA ASN A 93 5.75 4.24 -19.29
C ASN A 93 6.66 3.12 -19.82
N PRO A 94 6.97 3.06 -21.12
CA PRO A 94 7.84 2.04 -21.70
C PRO A 94 9.26 2.01 -21.14
N ASP A 95 9.71 3.09 -20.49
CA ASP A 95 11.04 3.18 -19.89
C ASP A 95 11.01 2.85 -18.38
N VAL A 96 9.86 2.46 -17.81
CA VAL A 96 9.80 1.99 -16.41
C VAL A 96 10.39 0.59 -16.29
N GLU A 97 11.31 0.43 -15.35
CA GLU A 97 11.82 -0.87 -14.94
C GLU A 97 10.81 -1.51 -13.98
N ILE A 98 10.15 -2.59 -14.41
CA ILE A 98 9.23 -3.35 -13.56
C ILE A 98 9.79 -4.73 -13.33
N GLU A 99 9.96 -5.05 -12.06
CA GLU A 99 10.22 -6.41 -11.60
C GLU A 99 8.96 -6.99 -10.96
N VAL A 100 8.60 -8.20 -11.38
CA VAL A 100 7.48 -8.96 -10.82
C VAL A 100 8.03 -10.03 -9.90
N VAL A 101 7.54 -10.07 -8.67
CA VAL A 101 7.87 -11.07 -7.66
C VAL A 101 6.57 -11.78 -7.28
N PRO A 102 6.25 -12.93 -7.91
CA PRO A 102 5.02 -13.67 -7.66
C PRO A 102 5.11 -14.49 -6.36
N ALA A 103 5.36 -13.81 -5.25
CA ALA A 103 5.55 -14.41 -3.94
C ALA A 103 4.88 -13.56 -2.84
N PHE A 104 4.43 -14.22 -1.78
CA PHE A 104 4.05 -13.53 -0.55
C PHE A 104 5.30 -13.10 0.21
N LEU A 105 5.28 -11.87 0.71
CA LEU A 105 6.28 -11.41 1.65
C LEU A 105 6.01 -12.04 3.03
N THR A 106 7.05 -12.64 3.61
CA THR A 106 7.02 -13.34 4.90
C THR A 106 8.29 -13.00 5.68
N GLY A 107 8.29 -13.22 7.00
CA GLY A 107 9.48 -13.03 7.81
C GLY A 107 10.73 -13.76 7.31
N ALA A 108 10.56 -14.89 6.60
CA ALA A 108 11.68 -15.70 6.11
C ALA A 108 12.36 -15.12 4.86
N ASN A 109 11.64 -14.32 4.04
CA ASN A 109 12.15 -13.78 2.78
C ASN A 109 12.25 -12.23 2.78
N LEU A 110 12.07 -11.57 3.93
CA LEU A 110 12.19 -10.11 4.04
C LEU A 110 13.54 -9.58 3.57
N GLU A 111 14.62 -10.25 3.98
CA GLU A 111 15.98 -9.83 3.62
C GLU A 111 16.23 -9.99 2.12
N GLU A 112 15.94 -11.16 1.58
CA GLU A 112 16.04 -11.45 0.14
C GLU A 112 15.23 -10.46 -0.71
N LEU A 113 13.98 -10.19 -0.33
CA LEU A 113 13.07 -9.42 -1.17
C LEU A 113 13.19 -7.91 -0.99
N LEU A 114 13.62 -7.41 0.17
CA LEU A 114 13.66 -5.97 0.45
C LEU A 114 15.07 -5.38 0.58
N ASP A 115 16.13 -6.18 0.75
CA ASP A 115 17.51 -5.66 0.84
C ASP A 115 18.16 -5.45 -0.54
N ARG A 116 17.52 -4.61 -1.35
CA ARG A 116 17.82 -4.45 -2.78
C ARG A 116 17.99 -2.99 -3.21
N GLY A 117 18.34 -2.13 -2.25
CA GLY A 117 18.56 -0.70 -2.46
C GLY A 117 17.30 0.09 -2.80
N PHE A 118 16.15 -0.27 -2.23
CA PHE A 118 14.93 0.51 -2.39
C PHE A 118 15.03 1.87 -1.70
N ASP A 119 14.46 2.90 -2.32
CA ASP A 119 14.28 4.23 -1.73
C ASP A 119 13.08 4.26 -0.77
N LEU A 120 12.09 3.40 -1.02
CA LEU A 120 10.81 3.38 -0.31
C LEU A 120 10.12 2.02 -0.45
N VAL A 121 9.50 1.56 0.63
CA VAL A 121 8.57 0.43 0.64
C VAL A 121 7.16 0.93 0.89
N LEU A 122 6.21 0.48 0.07
CA LEU A 122 4.79 0.75 0.23
C LEU A 122 4.06 -0.54 0.56
N ASP A 123 3.44 -0.54 1.72
CA ASP A 123 2.73 -1.68 2.26
C ASP A 123 1.23 -1.53 2.05
N ALA A 124 0.70 -2.33 1.13
CA ALA A 124 -0.72 -2.45 0.85
C ALA A 124 -1.22 -3.89 1.05
N CYS A 125 -0.50 -4.71 1.84
CA CYS A 125 -0.92 -6.07 2.18
C CYS A 125 -1.96 -6.07 3.32
N ASP A 126 -2.78 -7.10 3.34
CA ASP A 126 -3.82 -7.35 4.35
C ASP A 126 -3.36 -8.32 5.46
N SER A 127 -2.24 -9.02 5.26
CA SER A 127 -1.62 -9.89 6.26
C SER A 127 -1.09 -9.09 7.46
N PHE A 128 -1.75 -9.25 8.61
CA PHE A 128 -1.31 -8.68 9.88
C PHE A 128 0.14 -9.03 10.24
N ARG A 129 0.52 -10.31 10.08
CA ARG A 129 1.86 -10.79 10.44
C ARG A 129 2.93 -10.18 9.54
N THR A 130 2.73 -10.24 8.22
CA THR A 130 3.65 -9.66 7.23
C THR A 130 3.85 -8.17 7.48
N LYS A 131 2.76 -7.44 7.74
CA LYS A 131 2.80 -6.00 8.03
C LYS A 131 3.67 -5.67 9.25
N VAL A 132 3.50 -6.39 10.36
CA VAL A 132 4.32 -6.20 11.57
C VAL A 132 5.80 -6.47 11.30
N GLU A 133 6.11 -7.62 10.70
CA GLU A 133 7.49 -8.06 10.46
C GLU A 133 8.21 -7.11 9.49
N MET A 134 7.54 -6.69 8.41
CA MET A 134 8.05 -5.71 7.45
C MET A 134 8.31 -4.35 8.09
N ILE A 135 7.35 -3.79 8.85
CA ILE A 135 7.54 -2.49 9.53
C ILE A 135 8.77 -2.54 10.44
N ALA A 136 8.91 -3.61 11.23
CA ALA A 136 10.03 -3.77 12.12
C ALA A 136 11.36 -3.89 11.37
N TRP A 137 11.37 -4.66 10.27
CA TRP A 137 12.55 -4.86 9.42
C TRP A 137 13.00 -3.55 8.75
N CYS A 138 12.10 -2.83 8.09
CA CYS A 138 12.38 -1.56 7.43
C CYS A 138 12.87 -0.51 8.43
N ARG A 139 12.21 -0.39 9.59
CA ARG A 139 12.60 0.59 10.62
C ARG A 139 13.99 0.34 11.17
N ARG A 140 14.40 -0.92 11.38
CA ARG A 140 15.76 -1.26 11.85
C ARG A 140 16.83 -0.85 10.84
N ARG A 141 16.54 -0.97 9.55
CA ARG A 141 17.45 -0.62 8.44
C ARG A 141 17.33 0.84 7.98
N LYS A 142 16.49 1.65 8.65
CA LYS A 142 16.19 3.04 8.26
C LYS A 142 15.66 3.15 6.81
N LEU A 143 15.08 2.06 6.29
CA LEU A 143 14.38 2.03 5.01
C LEU A 143 13.00 2.67 5.20
N PRO A 144 12.69 3.79 4.51
CA PRO A 144 11.37 4.40 4.63
C PRO A 144 10.27 3.42 4.24
N VAL A 145 9.20 3.39 5.04
CA VAL A 145 8.02 2.58 4.78
C VAL A 145 6.76 3.39 5.05
N ILE A 146 5.78 3.30 4.15
CA ILE A 146 4.43 3.82 4.33
C ILE A 146 3.47 2.63 4.31
N VAL A 147 2.57 2.56 5.29
CA VAL A 147 1.65 1.44 5.46
C VAL A 147 0.20 1.83 5.27
N SER A 148 -0.59 0.94 4.68
CA SER A 148 -2.05 1.07 4.64
C SER A 148 -2.69 0.38 5.85
N GLY A 149 -3.67 1.07 6.45
CA GLY A 149 -4.70 0.46 7.28
C GLY A 149 -5.75 -0.27 6.45
N SER A 150 -6.85 -0.64 7.10
CA SER A 150 -7.97 -1.31 6.46
C SER A 150 -8.87 -0.29 5.75
N ALA A 151 -8.98 -0.40 4.43
CA ALA A 151 -9.87 0.43 3.62
C ALA A 151 -11.31 -0.14 3.52
N GLY A 152 -11.52 -1.39 3.92
CA GLY A 152 -12.83 -2.05 3.87
C GLY A 152 -13.80 -1.51 4.93
N GLY A 153 -15.11 -1.65 4.67
CA GLY A 153 -16.19 -1.22 5.55
C GLY A 153 -16.33 0.30 5.67
N ARG A 154 -15.83 1.05 4.69
CA ARG A 154 -15.81 2.51 4.68
C ARG A 154 -16.49 3.02 3.42
N THR A 155 -17.00 4.25 3.49
CA THR A 155 -17.80 4.87 2.42
C THR A 155 -17.47 6.34 2.16
N ASP A 156 -16.76 7.01 3.06
CA ASP A 156 -16.40 8.43 2.93
C ASP A 156 -14.88 8.60 2.68
N PRO A 157 -14.46 8.90 1.44
CA PRO A 157 -13.05 9.10 1.13
C PRO A 157 -12.47 10.38 1.74
N THR A 158 -13.31 11.35 2.12
CA THR A 158 -12.87 12.63 2.67
C THR A 158 -12.32 12.52 4.10
N GLN A 159 -12.54 11.38 4.76
CA GLN A 159 -12.02 11.07 6.10
C GLN A 159 -10.67 10.36 6.09
N ILE A 160 -10.07 10.12 4.92
CA ILE A 160 -8.75 9.51 4.79
C ILE A 160 -7.67 10.48 5.27
N ARG A 161 -6.73 9.98 6.07
CA ARG A 161 -5.65 10.76 6.71
C ARG A 161 -4.33 10.01 6.63
N LEU A 162 -3.25 10.80 6.65
CA LEU A 162 -1.88 10.32 6.82
C LEU A 162 -1.36 10.81 8.17
N ARG A 163 -0.93 9.88 9.02
CA ARG A 163 -0.27 10.19 10.30
C ARG A 163 0.83 9.19 10.59
N ASP A 164 1.63 9.46 11.61
CA ASP A 164 2.49 8.42 12.17
C ASP A 164 1.64 7.24 12.67
N LEU A 165 2.09 6.02 12.41
CA LEU A 165 1.41 4.79 12.76
C LEU A 165 1.02 4.79 14.25
N SER A 166 1.83 5.36 15.14
CA SER A 166 1.56 5.43 16.59
C SER A 166 0.29 6.24 16.95
N ARG A 167 -0.17 7.10 16.04
CA ARG A 167 -1.31 8.03 16.18
C ARG A 167 -2.57 7.62 15.43
N THR A 168 -2.56 6.47 14.78
CA THR A 168 -3.73 5.98 14.05
C THR A 168 -4.84 5.54 15.00
N GLU A 169 -6.09 5.69 14.57
CA GLU A 169 -7.32 5.51 15.34
C GLU A 169 -8.43 5.00 14.39
N HIS A 170 -9.55 4.50 14.92
CA HIS A 170 -10.65 3.93 14.09
C HIS A 170 -10.21 2.85 13.09
N ASP A 171 -9.12 2.13 13.40
CA ASP A 171 -8.58 1.05 12.57
C ASP A 171 -8.06 -0.08 13.46
N ALA A 172 -8.78 -1.21 13.46
CA ALA A 172 -8.47 -2.36 14.31
C ALA A 172 -7.17 -3.06 13.88
N LEU A 173 -6.92 -3.17 12.57
CA LEU A 173 -5.70 -3.76 12.03
C LEU A 173 -4.48 -2.97 12.51
N LEU A 174 -4.49 -1.65 12.33
CA LEU A 174 -3.38 -0.81 12.79
C LEU A 174 -3.26 -0.79 14.32
N ALA A 175 -4.37 -0.92 15.06
CA ALA A 175 -4.31 -1.06 16.52
C ALA A 175 -3.57 -2.32 16.97
N LEU A 176 -3.87 -3.47 16.35
CA LEU A 176 -3.16 -4.73 16.58
C LEU A 176 -1.67 -4.61 16.20
N VAL A 177 -1.38 -3.98 15.06
CA VAL A 177 0.01 -3.75 14.60
C VAL A 177 0.77 -2.92 15.62
N ARG A 178 0.20 -1.81 16.09
CA ARG A 178 0.81 -0.98 17.14
C ARG A 178 1.07 -1.78 18.41
N LYS A 179 0.12 -2.61 18.85
CA LYS A 179 0.25 -3.46 20.05
C LYS A 179 1.43 -4.42 19.91
N LYS A 180 1.50 -5.13 18.79
CA LYS A 180 2.56 -6.13 18.50
C LYS A 180 3.94 -5.48 18.39
N LEU A 181 4.06 -4.36 17.67
CA LEU A 181 5.33 -3.62 17.53
C LEU A 181 5.88 -3.13 18.89
N ARG A 182 5.01 -2.68 19.81
CA ARG A 182 5.40 -2.28 21.17
C ARG A 182 5.78 -3.46 22.06
N GLY A 183 5.09 -4.59 21.88
CA GLY A 183 5.31 -5.80 22.66
C GLY A 183 6.62 -6.49 22.30
N GLU A 184 6.92 -6.60 21.00
CA GLU A 184 7.91 -7.57 20.51
C GLU A 184 9.03 -6.96 19.66
N PHE A 185 8.88 -5.72 19.20
CA PHE A 185 9.84 -5.09 18.28
C PHE A 185 10.44 -3.79 18.83
N ASN A 186 10.36 -3.57 20.15
CA ASN A 186 10.93 -2.41 20.85
C ASN A 186 10.50 -1.06 20.25
N PHE A 187 9.27 -0.96 19.76
CA PHE A 187 8.69 0.33 19.42
C PHE A 187 8.27 1.08 20.70
N PRO A 188 8.32 2.43 20.69
CA PRO A 188 8.03 3.21 21.89
C PRO A 188 6.67 2.90 22.52
N LYS A 189 6.69 2.58 23.82
CA LYS A 189 5.46 2.43 24.63
C LYS A 189 4.92 3.78 25.09
N ASN A 190 5.80 4.77 25.30
CA ASN A 190 5.42 6.14 25.63
C ASN A 190 4.57 6.72 24.48
N ARG A 191 3.36 7.18 24.82
CA ARG A 191 2.42 7.78 23.88
C ARG A 191 2.93 9.08 23.27
N ASP A 192 3.92 9.75 23.84
CA ASP A 192 4.47 10.99 23.28
C ASP A 192 5.48 10.76 22.16
N ARG A 193 5.97 9.52 22.02
CA ARG A 193 6.96 9.16 21.00
C ARG A 193 6.31 8.58 19.74
N TYR A 194 6.80 9.03 18.59
CA TYR A 194 6.40 8.53 17.28
C TYR A 194 7.13 7.24 16.90
N PHE A 195 6.52 6.44 16.03
CA PHE A 195 7.14 5.24 15.49
C PHE A 195 8.12 5.54 14.34
N GLY A 196 7.96 6.70 13.69
CA GLY A 196 8.69 7.05 12.48
C GLY A 196 8.20 6.28 11.25
N VAL A 197 6.93 5.85 11.26
CA VAL A 197 6.31 5.05 10.20
C VAL A 197 5.03 5.77 9.79
N THR A 198 4.90 6.17 8.52
CA THR A 198 3.67 6.82 8.08
C THR A 198 2.61 5.78 7.78
N ALA A 199 1.36 6.04 8.16
CA ALA A 199 0.22 5.19 7.88
C ALA A 199 -0.91 6.00 7.22
N VAL A 200 -1.50 5.45 6.16
CA VAL A 200 -2.78 5.90 5.61
C VAL A 200 -3.91 5.13 6.28
N TYR A 201 -4.90 5.84 6.80
CA TYR A 201 -6.08 5.27 7.45
C TYR A 201 -7.27 6.23 7.29
N SER A 202 -8.46 5.87 7.77
CA SER A 202 -9.60 6.79 7.78
C SER A 202 -10.16 6.94 9.20
N LEU A 203 -10.73 8.12 9.47
CA LEU A 203 -11.43 8.42 10.71
C LEU A 203 -12.86 7.85 10.75
N GLU A 204 -13.37 7.37 9.62
CA GLU A 204 -14.70 6.76 9.53
C GLU A 204 -14.70 5.42 10.29
N ASN A 205 -15.67 5.21 11.17
CA ASN A 205 -15.85 3.90 11.80
C ASN A 205 -16.22 2.83 10.76
N VAL A 206 -15.71 1.62 10.96
CA VAL A 206 -15.97 0.48 10.08
C VAL A 206 -17.45 0.10 10.15
N LYS A 207 -18.06 -0.11 8.98
CA LYS A 207 -19.40 -0.66 8.80
C LYS A 207 -19.29 -2.15 8.46
N TYR A 208 -20.11 -2.95 9.13
CA TYR A 208 -20.13 -4.41 9.02
C TYR A 208 -21.45 -4.87 8.39
N PRO A 209 -21.41 -5.82 7.44
CA PRO A 209 -22.61 -6.48 6.96
C PRO A 209 -23.22 -7.35 8.05
N GLN A 210 -24.55 -7.38 8.09
CA GLN A 210 -25.36 -8.16 9.02
C GLN A 210 -26.00 -9.35 8.30
N ALA A 211 -26.50 -10.32 9.08
CA ALA A 211 -27.12 -11.53 8.53
C ALA A 211 -28.41 -11.25 7.74
N ASP A 212 -29.10 -10.15 8.06
CA ASP A 212 -30.31 -9.68 7.35
C ASP A 212 -29.99 -8.88 6.07
N GLY A 213 -28.71 -8.76 5.70
CA GLY A 213 -28.25 -8.00 4.54
C GLY A 213 -28.09 -6.50 4.79
N SER A 214 -28.47 -5.99 5.96
CA SER A 214 -28.21 -4.61 6.34
C SER A 214 -26.72 -4.36 6.64
N VAL A 215 -26.32 -3.10 6.72
CA VAL A 215 -24.93 -2.69 7.00
C VAL A 215 -24.93 -1.62 8.08
N CYS A 216 -24.22 -1.85 9.18
CA CYS A 216 -24.19 -0.91 10.32
C CYS A 216 -22.85 -0.93 11.07
N GLY A 217 -22.67 -0.05 12.06
CA GLY A 217 -21.42 0.05 12.84
C GLY A 217 -21.23 -1.04 13.90
N LEU A 218 -22.19 -1.95 14.08
CA LEU A 218 -22.12 -3.01 15.06
C LEU A 218 -21.41 -4.22 14.48
N ARG A 219 -20.29 -4.61 15.10
CA ARG A 219 -19.58 -5.83 14.73
C ARG A 219 -20.49 -7.04 15.05
N PRO A 220 -20.76 -7.93 14.08
CA PRO A 220 -21.56 -9.12 14.31
C PRO A 220 -20.94 -10.00 15.40
N GLN A 221 -21.77 -10.52 16.31
CA GLN A 221 -21.35 -11.54 17.27
C GLN A 221 -21.27 -12.89 16.54
N LEU A 222 -20.06 -13.24 16.11
CA LEU A 222 -19.76 -14.50 15.46
C LEU A 222 -19.06 -15.42 16.45
N GLY A 223 -19.27 -16.74 16.31
CA GLY A 223 -18.51 -17.74 17.06
C GLY A 223 -17.00 -17.57 16.85
N ALA A 224 -16.19 -18.07 17.80
CA ALA A 224 -14.75 -17.81 17.87
C ALA A 224 -14.00 -18.02 16.54
N ASP A 225 -14.38 -19.04 15.76
CA ASP A 225 -13.76 -19.36 14.46
C ASP A 225 -14.11 -18.36 13.33
N ALA A 226 -15.29 -17.74 13.38
CA ALA A 226 -15.74 -16.76 12.41
C ALA A 226 -15.29 -15.33 12.77
N ALA A 227 -15.06 -15.05 14.06
CA ALA A 227 -14.49 -13.79 14.53
C ALA A 227 -13.05 -13.55 14.02
N LEU A 228 -12.22 -14.62 13.99
CA LEU A 228 -10.86 -14.58 13.43
C LEU A 228 -10.86 -14.35 11.90
N LYS A 229 -11.86 -14.87 11.17
CA LYS A 229 -12.00 -14.65 9.72
C LYS A 229 -12.44 -13.23 9.37
N LEU A 230 -13.19 -12.55 10.24
CA LEU A 230 -13.53 -11.13 10.06
C LEU A 230 -12.36 -10.18 10.34
N ASP A 231 -11.45 -10.54 11.26
CA ASP A 231 -10.27 -9.71 11.56
C ASP A 231 -9.30 -9.60 10.37
N CYS A 232 -9.37 -10.54 9.41
CA CYS A 232 -8.47 -10.63 8.26
C CYS A 232 -9.16 -10.48 6.89
N GLY A 233 -10.19 -9.62 6.78
CA GLY A 233 -10.63 -9.10 5.48
C GLY A 233 -11.68 -9.90 4.70
N VAL A 234 -12.17 -11.04 5.21
CA VAL A 234 -13.12 -11.90 4.47
C VAL A 234 -14.58 -11.42 4.60
N GLY A 235 -14.88 -10.44 5.48
CA GLY A 235 -16.26 -10.04 5.79
C GLY A 235 -16.64 -8.57 5.51
N LEU A 236 -15.71 -7.70 5.08
CA LEU A 236 -16.04 -6.29 4.87
C LEU A 236 -16.29 -6.01 3.39
N GLY A 237 -17.35 -5.25 3.11
CA GLY A 237 -17.55 -4.65 1.79
C GLY A 237 -16.47 -3.60 1.50
N ALA A 238 -16.20 -3.33 0.23
CA ALA A 238 -15.29 -2.26 -0.17
C ALA A 238 -15.72 -1.66 -1.51
N ALA A 239 -15.19 -0.48 -1.83
CA ALA A 239 -15.48 0.22 -3.07
C ALA A 239 -14.25 0.97 -3.58
N THR A 240 -14.10 1.00 -4.90
CA THR A 240 -12.96 1.64 -5.60
C THR A 240 -12.68 3.07 -5.16
N HIS A 241 -13.69 3.91 -4.96
CA HIS A 241 -13.48 5.32 -4.57
C HIS A 241 -12.83 5.46 -3.19
N ILE A 242 -12.96 4.45 -2.31
CA ILE A 242 -12.29 4.41 -1.02
C ILE A 242 -10.89 3.84 -1.14
N THR A 243 -10.76 2.64 -1.72
CA THR A 243 -9.48 1.95 -1.76
C THR A 243 -8.49 2.68 -2.69
N GLY A 244 -8.98 3.28 -3.77
CA GLY A 244 -8.24 4.20 -4.63
C GLY A 244 -7.85 5.49 -3.90
N ALA A 245 -8.73 6.10 -3.10
CA ALA A 245 -8.37 7.29 -2.33
C ALA A 245 -7.30 7.00 -1.24
N PHE A 246 -7.34 5.82 -0.61
CA PHE A 246 -6.26 5.35 0.27
C PHE A 246 -4.93 5.30 -0.50
N ALA A 247 -4.95 4.72 -1.70
CA ALA A 247 -3.78 4.62 -2.56
C ALA A 247 -3.25 6.00 -2.97
N PHE A 248 -4.11 6.91 -3.42
CA PHE A 248 -3.70 8.24 -3.86
C PHE A 248 -3.16 9.09 -2.72
N ALA A 249 -3.74 8.99 -1.51
CA ALA A 249 -3.17 9.61 -0.33
C ALA A 249 -1.77 9.04 -0.02
N MET A 250 -1.62 7.71 -0.02
CA MET A 250 -0.32 7.06 0.16
C MET A 250 0.72 7.53 -0.87
N VAL A 251 0.36 7.58 -2.16
CA VAL A 251 1.26 8.00 -3.23
C VAL A 251 1.61 9.48 -3.12
N GLY A 252 0.67 10.35 -2.73
CA GLY A 252 0.99 11.75 -2.45
C GLY A 252 2.12 11.91 -1.43
N LYS A 253 2.08 11.11 -0.35
CA LYS A 253 3.18 11.06 0.62
C LYS A 253 4.45 10.42 0.07
N ALA A 254 4.31 9.34 -0.70
CA ALA A 254 5.44 8.66 -1.32
C ALA A 254 6.24 9.63 -2.21
N LEU A 255 5.56 10.37 -3.08
CA LEU A 255 6.17 11.34 -3.98
C LEU A 255 6.88 12.48 -3.22
N GLU A 256 6.34 12.94 -2.09
CA GLU A 256 7.02 13.89 -1.20
C GLU A 256 8.34 13.32 -0.66
N LEU A 257 8.34 12.05 -0.22
CA LEU A 257 9.55 11.40 0.30
C LEU A 257 10.59 11.17 -0.79
N LEU A 258 10.14 10.77 -1.99
CA LEU A 258 10.99 10.47 -3.14
C LEU A 258 11.64 11.73 -3.77
N LEU A 259 11.17 12.94 -3.45
CA LEU A 259 11.84 14.18 -3.87
C LEU A 259 13.04 14.56 -3.00
N LYS A 260 13.11 14.04 -1.77
CA LYS A 260 14.22 14.32 -0.84
C LYS A 260 15.51 13.72 -1.39
N GLU A 261 16.65 14.38 -1.17
CA GLU A 261 17.94 13.89 -1.64
C GLU A 261 18.19 12.44 -1.22
N LYS A 262 18.72 11.62 -2.14
CA LYS A 262 19.18 10.27 -1.78
C LYS A 262 20.26 10.44 -0.72
N LYS A 263 20.08 9.76 0.41
CA LYS A 263 21.22 9.59 1.33
C LYS A 263 22.27 8.75 0.58
N PRO A 264 23.57 9.07 0.70
CA PRO A 264 24.62 8.22 0.16
C PRO A 264 24.41 6.80 0.67
N ALA A 265 24.59 5.80 -0.21
CA ALA A 265 24.71 4.43 0.26
C ALA A 265 25.88 4.37 1.25
N ALA A 266 25.61 3.86 2.46
CA ALA A 266 26.61 3.68 3.50
C ALA A 266 27.52 2.50 3.16
#